data_AF-A0A1I6M6L8-F1
#
_entry.id   AF-A0A1I6M6L8-F1
#
_cell.length_a   1.000
_cell.length_b   1.000
_cell.length_c   1.000
_cell.angle_alpha   90.00
_cell.angle_beta   90.00
_cell.angle_gamma   90.00
#
_symmetry.space_group_name_H-M   'P 1'
#
loop_
_entity.id
_entity.type
_entity.pdbx_description
1 polymer ?
#
loop_
_entity_poly.entity_id
_entity_poly.type
_entity_poly.pdbx_seq_one_letter_code
_entity_poly.pdbx_strand_id
1 'polypeptide(L)' 'MSFGIYALGFAIMIIGLVYLAHIMHIPQAYIGAGAIILVGMGILMGVQNTRQRDKS' A
#
# COMPACT_ATOMS: atom_id res chain seq x y z
N MET A 1 18.95 -1.09 7.09
CA MET A 1 17.69 -0.96 7.86
C MET A 1 16.53 -1.43 7.01
N SER A 2 15.94 -2.57 7.38
CA SER A 2 14.50 -2.90 7.40
C SER A 2 13.55 -2.55 6.23
N PHE A 3 14.03 -2.19 5.03
CA PHE A 3 13.12 -1.85 3.91
C PHE A 3 12.14 -2.97 3.57
N GLY A 4 12.61 -4.22 3.60
CA GLY A 4 11.76 -5.39 3.37
C GLY A 4 10.63 -5.52 4.41
N ILE A 5 10.88 -5.17 5.67
CA ILE A 5 9.87 -5.26 6.74
C ILE A 5 8.84 -4.12 6.62
N TYR A 6 9.29 -2.93 6.19
CA TYR A 6 8.39 -1.81 5.86
C TYR A 6 7.48 -2.13 4.66
N ALA A 7 8.05 -2.69 3.59
CA ALA A 7 7.29 -3.11 2.41
C ALA A 7 6.28 -4.22 2.76
N LEU A 8 6.69 -5.18 3.60
CA LEU A 8 5.81 -6.24 4.09
C LEU A 8 4.68 -5.68 4.95
N GLY A 9 4.98 -4.78 5.90
CA GLY A 9 3.96 -4.10 6.72
C GLY A 9 2.97 -3.30 5.87
N PHE A 10 3.46 -2.66 4.81
CA PHE A 10 2.62 -1.92 3.88
C PHE A 10 1.70 -2.84 3.07
N ALA A 11 2.19 -3.99 2.60
CA ALA A 11 1.39 -5.00 1.92
C ALA A 11 0.27 -5.54 2.83
N ILE A 12 0.57 -5.82 4.11
CA ILE A 12 -0.41 -6.24 5.11
C ILE A 12 -1.47 -5.15 5.33
N MET A 13 -1.07 -3.88 5.39
CA MET A 13 -1.99 -2.75 5.53
C MET A 13 -2.96 -2.65 4.35
N ILE A 14 -2.49 -2.82 3.11
CA ILE A 14 -3.34 -2.81 1.91
C ILE A 14 -4.38 -3.94 1.99
N ILE A 15 -3.93 -5.16 2.31
CA ILE A 15 -4.81 -6.35 2.40
C ILE A 15 -5.88 -6.14 3.49
N GLY A 16 -5.48 -5.59 4.64
CA GLY A 16 -6.41 -5.26 5.73
C GLY A 16 -7.47 -4.23 5.32
N LEU A 17 -7.09 -3.17 4.60
CA LEU A 17 -8.04 -2.15 4.15
C LEU A 17 -9.06 -2.70 3.14
N VAL A 18 -8.59 -3.54 2.20
CA VAL A 18 -9.46 -4.19 1.21
C VAL A 18 -10.44 -5.14 1.90
N TYR A 19 -9.98 -5.93 2.88
CA TYR A 19 -10.81 -6.86 3.63
C TYR A 19 -11.89 -6.14 4.46
N LEU A 20 -11.52 -5.03 5.11
CA LEU A 20 -12.45 -4.23 5.91
C LEU A 20 -13.53 -3.56 5.03
N ALA A 21 -13.14 -3.05 3.86
CA ALA A 21 -14.07 -2.50 2.87
C ALA A 21 -15.04 -3.57 2.32
N HIS A 22 -14.58 -4.81 2.16
CA HIS A 22 -15.42 -5.94 1.75
C HIS A 22 -16.46 -6.31 2.82
N ILE A 23 -16.09 -6.29 4.10
CA ILE A 23 -17.03 -6.55 5.22
C ILE A 23 -18.05 -5.42 5.35
N MET A 24 -17.69 -4.18 5.05
CA MET A 24 -18.62 -3.03 5.06
C MET A 24 -19.61 -3.02 3.89
N HIS A 25 -19.62 -4.05 3.04
CA HIS A 25 -20.51 -4.17 1.87
C HIS A 25 -20.41 -2.99 0.91
N ILE A 26 -19.22 -2.39 0.83
CA ILE A 26 -18.95 -1.34 -0.15
C ILE A 26 -19.02 -1.97 -1.55
N PRO A 27 -19.61 -1.30 -2.56
CA PRO A 27 -19.70 -1.87 -3.90
C PRO A 27 -18.31 -2.21 -4.45
N GLN A 28 -18.19 -3.41 -5.03
CA GLN A 28 -16.91 -4.03 -5.39
C GLN A 28 -16.05 -3.16 -6.34
N ALA A 29 -16.69 -2.33 -7.17
CA ALA A 29 -16.02 -1.35 -8.03
C ALA A 29 -15.19 -0.32 -7.23
N TYR A 30 -15.70 0.18 -6.10
CA TYR A 30 -14.98 1.12 -5.25
C TYR A 30 -13.85 0.44 -4.45
N ILE A 31 -14.04 -0.83 -4.07
CA ILE A 31 -12.98 -1.62 -3.42
C ILE A 31 -11.81 -1.81 -4.39
N GLY A 32 -12.08 -2.15 -5.65
CA GLY A 32 -11.06 -2.28 -6.68
C GLY A 32 -10.32 -0.96 -6.95
N ALA A 33 -11.05 0.14 -7.10
CA ALA A 33 -10.46 1.47 -7.29
C ALA A 33 -9.58 1.89 -6.09
N GLY A 34 -10.07 1.68 -4.86
CA GLY A 34 -9.34 1.95 -3.63
C GLY A 34 -8.08 1.10 -3.50
N ALA A 35 -8.16 -0.19 -3.83
CA ALA A 35 -7.02 -1.10 -3.82
C ALA A 35 -5.92 -0.64 -4.77
N ILE A 36 -6.27 -0.24 -6.00
CA ILE A 36 -5.31 0.26 -7.00
C ILE A 36 -4.61 1.53 -6.50
N ILE A 37 -5.37 2.47 -5.93
CA ILE A 37 -4.83 3.73 -5.38
C ILE A 37 -3.87 3.45 -4.22
N LEU A 38 -4.22 2.54 -3.31
CA LEU A 38 -3.39 2.17 -2.16
C LEU A 38 -2.11 1.46 -2.58
N VAL A 39 -2.18 0.58 -3.58
CA VAL A 39 -0.99 -0.07 -4.17
C VAL A 39 -0.06 0.99 -4.78
N GLY A 40 -0.60 1.94 -5.54
CA GLY A 40 0.17 3.05 -6.10
C GLY A 40 0.86 3.89 -5.03
N MET A 41 0.16 4.24 -3.94
CA MET A 41 0.77 4.95 -2.80
C MET A 41 1.87 4.13 -2.13
N GLY A 42 1.71 2.81 -2.00
CA GLY A 42 2.73 1.92 -1.46
C GLY A 42 4.01 1.88 -2.26
N ILE A 43 3.87 1.83 -3.59
CA ILE A 43 5.01 1.89 -4.50
C ILE A 43 5.71 3.24 -4.38
N LEU A 44 4.98 4.36 -4.33
CA LEU A 44 5.56 5.70 -4.16
C LEU A 44 6.34 5.84 -2.84
N MET A 45 5.81 5.34 -1.71
CA MET A 45 6.54 5.31 -0.43
C MET A 45 7.77 4.42 -0.50
N GLY A 46 7.68 3.27 -1.17
CA GLY A 46 8.80 2.39 -1.43
C GLY A 46 9.92 3.10 -2.19
N VAL A 47 9.58 3.81 -3.26
CA VAL A 47 10.52 4.56 -4.12
C VAL A 47 11.12 5.78 -3.40
N GLN A 48 10.35 6.50 -2.58
CA GLN A 48 10.91 7.61 -1.79
C GLN A 48 11.96 7.11 -0.79
N ASN A 49 11.74 5.94 -0.18
CA ASN A 49 12.69 5.36 0.76
C ASN A 49 13.96 4.83 0.07
N THR A 50 13.88 4.39 -1.19
CA THR A 50 15.08 4.06 -1.97
C THR A 50 15.80 5.30 -2.49
N ARG A 51 15.08 6.34 -2.91
CA ARG A 51 15.63 7.60 -3.45
C ARG A 51 16.36 8.46 -2.41
N GLN A 52 16.00 8.36 -1.13
CA GLN A 52 16.76 9.03 -0.05
C GLN A 52 18.21 8.55 0.08
N ARG A 53 18.56 7.37 -0.47
CA ARG A 53 19.95 6.91 -0.49
C ARG A 53 20.82 7.59 -1.54
N ASP A 54 20.23 8.23 -2.55
CA ASP A 54 20.92 9.02 -3.57
C ASP A 54 20.95 10.53 -3.24
N LYS A 55 21.22 10.88 -1.98
CA LYS A 55 21.69 12.24 -1.66
C LYS A 55 23.21 12.22 -1.67
N SER A 56 23.76 12.54 -2.85
CA SER A 56 25.17 12.94 -3.02
C SER A 56 25.45 14.27 -2.33
#